data_AF-A0AAD7AHF9-F1
#
_entry.id   AF-A0AAD7AHF9-F1
#
_cell.length_a   1.000
_cell.length_b   1.000
_cell.length_c   1.000
_cell.angle_alpha   90.00
_cell.angle_beta   90.00
_cell.angle_gamma   90.00
#
_symmetry.space_group_name_H-M   'P 1'
#
loop_
_entity.id
_entity.type
_entity.pdbx_description
1 polymer ?
#
loop_
_entity_poly.entity_id
_entity_poly.type
_entity_poly.pdbx_seq_one_letter_code
_entity_poly.pdbx_strand_id
1 'polypeptide(L)'
;PILCVRTQHAPILITLAQTFVAKEFLKVALENCTNASVDLPVKQAWATVLKATLVDHVKMPTLFLSSHCGAQGLFVHNEICFQHASIIGLSIADGDVLGLCIRLVSELLQECYHVPRSTHPSSLLARHGQGLFAENQKNLRQCGGHRSVDFNNLVLPKSELIVRAIGH
;
A
#
# COMPACT_ATOMS: atom_id res chain seq x y z
N PRO A 1 7.67 25.26 23.05
CA PRO A 1 6.67 24.24 22.65
C PRO A 1 7.37 22.98 22.12
N ILE A 2 6.88 21.77 22.42
CA ILE A 2 7.50 20.51 21.96
C ILE A 2 7.55 20.41 20.42
N LEU A 3 6.60 21.06 19.73
CA LEU A 3 6.54 21.19 18.27
C LEU A 3 7.70 21.98 17.65
N CYS A 4 8.52 22.70 18.44
CA CYS A 4 9.71 23.36 17.92
C CYS A 4 10.91 22.40 17.81
N VAL A 5 10.81 21.19 18.36
CA VAL A 5 11.87 20.18 18.34
C VAL A 5 11.76 19.37 17.05
N ARG A 6 12.84 19.33 16.26
CA ARG A 6 12.83 18.68 14.93
C ARG A 6 12.37 17.23 14.96
N THR A 7 12.81 16.45 15.95
CA THR A 7 12.44 15.04 16.10
C THR A 7 10.97 14.85 16.43
N GLN A 8 10.32 15.85 17.02
CA GLN A 8 8.90 15.80 17.38
C GLN A 8 8.00 16.32 16.24
N HIS A 9 8.48 17.32 15.52
CA HIS A 9 7.72 17.97 14.45
C HIS A 9 7.84 17.28 13.08
N ALA A 10 9.01 16.73 12.72
CA ALA A 10 9.20 16.13 11.40
C ALA A 10 8.25 14.95 11.12
N PRO A 11 8.03 13.99 12.05
CA PRO A 11 7.09 12.90 11.82
C PRO A 11 5.64 13.39 11.62
N ILE A 12 5.25 14.46 12.31
CA ILE A 12 3.92 15.08 12.18
C ILE A 12 3.77 15.67 10.78
N LEU A 13 4.76 16.43 10.28
CA LEU A 13 4.70 16.97 8.92
C LEU A 13 4.70 15.90 7.84
N ILE A 14 5.49 14.84 8.01
CA ILE A 14 5.53 13.71 7.06
C ILE A 14 4.15 13.05 7.00
N THR A 15 3.55 12.77 8.15
CA THR A 15 2.20 12.17 8.23
C THR A 15 1.14 13.08 7.60
N LEU A 16 1.25 14.40 7.84
CA LEU A 16 0.35 15.40 7.26
C LEU A 16 0.48 15.43 5.72
N ALA A 17 1.71 15.44 5.20
CA ALA A 17 1.97 15.38 3.75
C ALA A 17 1.42 14.07 3.14
N GLN A 18 1.67 12.93 3.79
CA GLN A 18 1.12 11.63 3.39
C GLN A 18 -0.42 11.64 3.33
N THR A 19 -1.08 12.32 4.26
CA THR A 19 -2.54 12.46 4.27
C THR A 19 -3.05 13.23 3.04
N PHE A 20 -2.36 14.29 2.63
CA PHE A 20 -2.72 15.03 1.40
C PHE A 20 -2.55 14.17 0.15
N VAL A 21 -1.45 13.43 0.04
CA VAL A 21 -1.20 12.51 -1.09
C VAL A 21 -2.24 11.39 -1.11
N ALA A 22 -2.50 10.76 0.05
CA ALA A 22 -3.50 9.71 0.20
C ALA A 22 -4.91 10.15 -0.22
N LYS A 23 -5.29 11.41 0.08
CA LYS A 23 -6.57 11.98 -0.33
C LYS A 23 -6.71 12.09 -1.86
N GLU A 24 -5.66 12.53 -2.55
CA GLU A 24 -5.68 12.62 -4.00
C GLU A 24 -5.60 11.23 -4.65
N PHE A 25 -4.79 10.33 -4.10
CA PHE A 25 -4.71 8.95 -4.54
C PHE A 25 -6.05 8.20 -4.40
N LEU A 26 -6.77 8.43 -3.30
CA LEU A 26 -8.11 7.86 -3.10
C LEU A 26 -9.07 8.24 -4.22
N LYS A 27 -9.06 9.48 -4.71
CA LYS A 27 -9.93 9.91 -5.83
C LYS A 27 -9.62 9.11 -7.09
N VAL A 28 -8.33 9.01 -7.45
CA VAL A 28 -7.88 8.26 -8.63
C VAL A 28 -8.28 6.79 -8.54
N ALA A 29 -8.08 6.17 -7.37
CA ALA A 29 -8.45 4.78 -7.17
C ALA A 29 -9.98 4.58 -7.24
N LEU A 30 -10.77 5.47 -6.65
CA LEU A 30 -12.24 5.38 -6.68
C LEU A 30 -12.79 5.53 -8.10
N GLU A 31 -12.23 6.45 -8.90
CA GLU A 31 -12.60 6.59 -10.31
C GLU A 31 -12.40 5.27 -11.06
N ASN A 32 -11.26 4.61 -10.88
CA ASN A 32 -10.97 3.34 -11.54
C ASN A 32 -11.80 2.16 -10.99
N CYS A 33 -12.10 2.15 -9.69
CA CYS A 33 -12.93 1.11 -9.07
C CYS A 33 -14.41 1.22 -9.47
N THR A 34 -14.92 2.43 -9.70
CA THR A 34 -16.35 2.67 -9.95
C THR A 34 -16.69 2.82 -11.44
N ASN A 35 -15.71 3.05 -12.30
CA ASN A 35 -15.94 3.22 -13.74
C ASN A 35 -16.56 1.96 -14.38
N ALA A 36 -17.78 2.07 -14.92
CA ALA A 36 -18.50 0.97 -15.54
C ALA A 36 -17.75 0.34 -16.74
N SER A 37 -16.89 1.11 -17.43
CA SER A 37 -16.11 0.65 -18.58
C SER A 37 -14.84 -0.13 -18.22
N VAL A 38 -14.49 -0.23 -16.93
CA VAL A 38 -13.32 -0.98 -16.45
C VAL A 38 -13.75 -2.39 -16.05
N ASP A 39 -12.99 -3.38 -16.50
CA ASP A 39 -13.24 -4.79 -16.18
C ASP A 39 -13.12 -5.06 -14.68
N LEU A 40 -13.90 -6.03 -14.19
CA LEU A 40 -13.95 -6.38 -12.77
C LEU A 40 -12.57 -6.74 -12.16
N PRO A 41 -11.68 -7.51 -12.82
CA PRO A 41 -10.36 -7.81 -12.27
C PRO A 41 -9.51 -6.55 -12.06
N VAL A 42 -9.58 -5.60 -13.00
CA VAL A 42 -8.84 -4.33 -12.90
C VAL A 42 -9.39 -3.46 -11.77
N LYS A 43 -10.72 -3.45 -11.56
CA LYS A 43 -11.34 -2.79 -10.40
C LYS A 43 -10.85 -3.40 -9.07
N GLN A 44 -10.81 -4.72 -8.98
CA GLN A 44 -10.32 -5.41 -7.79
C GLN A 44 -8.83 -5.16 -7.54
N ALA A 45 -8.04 -5.04 -8.60
CA ALA A 45 -6.64 -4.66 -8.52
C ALA A 45 -6.50 -3.26 -7.92
N TRP A 46 -7.23 -2.27 -8.42
CA TRP A 46 -7.24 -0.92 -7.84
C TRP A 46 -7.68 -0.88 -6.39
N ALA A 47 -8.73 -1.64 -6.02
CA ALA A 47 -9.17 -1.74 -4.63
C ALA A 47 -8.06 -2.34 -3.73
N THR A 48 -7.34 -3.34 -4.23
CA THR A 48 -6.22 -3.96 -3.51
C THR A 48 -5.04 -2.99 -3.35
N VAL A 49 -4.64 -2.31 -4.43
CA VAL A 49 -3.57 -1.29 -4.39
C VAL A 49 -3.95 -0.16 -3.44
N LEU A 50 -5.20 0.34 -3.51
CA LEU A 50 -5.70 1.38 -2.63
C LEU A 50 -5.57 0.97 -1.16
N LYS A 51 -6.10 -0.21 -0.82
CA LYS A 51 -6.10 -0.71 0.54
C LYS A 51 -4.68 -0.89 1.07
N ALA A 52 -3.82 -1.57 0.33
CA ALA A 52 -2.44 -1.83 0.74
C ALA A 52 -1.66 -0.52 0.94
N THR A 53 -1.81 0.43 0.02
CA THR A 53 -1.11 1.72 0.08
C THR A 53 -1.61 2.58 1.24
N LEU A 54 -2.93 2.70 1.44
CA LEU A 54 -3.49 3.50 2.53
C LEU A 54 -3.15 2.91 3.89
N VAL A 55 -3.31 1.60 4.08
CA VAL A 55 -2.98 0.94 5.35
C VAL A 55 -1.52 1.19 5.72
N ASP A 56 -0.59 1.07 4.76
CA ASP A 56 0.83 1.37 5.00
C ASP A 56 1.07 2.83 5.41
N HIS A 57 0.41 3.78 4.74
CA HIS A 57 0.53 5.21 5.02
C HIS A 57 -0.07 5.64 6.35
N VAL A 58 -1.01 4.88 6.93
CA VAL A 58 -1.69 5.29 8.17
C VAL A 58 -1.35 4.43 9.39
N LYS A 59 -0.99 3.15 9.22
CA LYS A 59 -0.81 2.22 10.32
C LYS A 59 0.32 2.63 11.26
N MET A 60 1.54 2.74 10.74
CA MET A 60 2.69 3.14 11.55
C MET A 60 2.62 4.61 11.97
N PRO A 61 2.27 5.57 11.08
CA PRO A 61 2.16 6.97 11.48
C PRO A 61 1.17 7.24 12.61
N THR A 62 0.02 6.56 12.66
CA THR A 62 -0.94 6.71 13.77
C THR A 62 -0.36 6.25 15.10
N LEU A 63 0.40 5.15 15.11
CA LEU A 63 1.09 4.68 16.31
C LEU A 63 2.20 5.65 16.74
N PHE A 64 2.94 6.21 15.76
CA PHE A 64 3.93 7.24 16.03
C PHE A 64 3.29 8.49 16.65
N LEU A 65 2.17 8.97 16.12
CA LEU A 65 1.45 10.12 16.68
C LEU A 65 1.07 9.89 18.14
N SER A 66 0.52 8.71 18.48
CA SER A 66 0.23 8.35 19.87
C SER A 66 1.48 8.45 20.76
N SER A 67 2.60 7.87 20.32
CA SER A 67 3.85 7.88 21.10
C SER A 67 4.43 9.29 21.30
N HIS A 68 4.22 10.21 20.36
CA HIS A 68 4.70 11.60 20.45
C HIS A 68 3.82 12.49 21.35
N CYS A 69 2.64 12.02 21.74
CA CYS A 69 1.82 12.64 22.79
C CYS A 69 2.21 12.16 24.21
N GLY A 70 3.26 11.34 24.35
CA GLY A 70 3.66 10.73 25.61
C GLY A 70 2.56 9.86 26.20
N ALA A 71 2.47 9.78 27.54
CA ALA A 71 1.43 9.00 28.21
C ALA A 71 0.00 9.43 27.82
N GLN A 72 -0.19 10.72 27.51
CA GLN A 72 -1.48 11.25 27.09
C GLN A 72 -1.93 10.68 25.75
N GLY A 73 -1.01 10.19 24.91
CA GLY A 73 -1.32 9.52 23.65
C GLY A 73 -2.10 8.22 23.79
N LEU A 74 -2.12 7.64 24.99
CA LEU A 74 -2.87 6.42 25.34
C LEU A 74 -4.25 6.72 25.95
N PHE A 75 -4.57 8.00 26.19
CA PHE A 75 -5.82 8.37 26.82
C PHE A 75 -7.00 8.18 25.87
N VAL A 76 -8.05 7.50 26.34
CA VAL A 76 -9.23 7.14 25.53
C VAL A 76 -9.83 8.35 24.81
N HIS A 77 -9.94 9.50 25.48
CA HIS A 77 -10.59 10.70 24.94
C HIS A 77 -9.86 11.36 23.76
N ASN A 78 -8.61 10.98 23.45
CA ASN A 78 -7.92 11.49 22.26
C ASN A 78 -8.19 10.61 21.01
N GLU A 79 -8.78 9.43 21.20
CA GLU A 79 -9.17 8.46 20.17
C GLU A 79 -8.04 7.89 19.28
N ILE A 80 -6.77 8.25 19.48
CA ILE A 80 -5.65 7.83 18.61
C ILE A 80 -5.47 6.31 18.64
N CYS A 81 -5.51 5.69 19.82
CA CYS A 81 -5.39 4.24 19.96
C CYS A 81 -6.60 3.50 19.34
N PHE A 82 -7.80 4.06 19.47
CA PHE A 82 -9.01 3.50 18.87
C PHE A 82 -8.95 3.55 17.34
N GLN A 83 -8.49 4.68 16.78
CA GLN A 83 -8.23 4.82 15.35
C GLN A 83 -7.19 3.81 14.86
N HIS A 84 -6.08 3.62 15.59
CA HIS A 84 -5.07 2.62 15.23
C HIS A 84 -5.65 1.20 15.20
N ALA A 85 -6.47 0.83 16.20
CA ALA A 85 -7.15 -0.46 16.21
C ALA A 85 -8.10 -0.63 15.01
N SER A 86 -8.80 0.44 14.61
CA SER A 86 -9.66 0.46 13.43
C SER A 86 -8.86 0.28 12.12
N ILE A 87 -7.67 0.86 12.02
CA ILE A 87 -6.75 0.67 10.87
C ILE A 87 -6.28 -0.79 10.78
N ILE A 88 -5.96 -1.41 11.92
CA ILE A 88 -5.63 -2.84 11.96
C ILE A 88 -6.83 -3.66 11.49
N GLY A 89 -8.04 -3.35 11.97
CA GLY A 89 -9.28 -3.97 11.51
C GLY A 89 -9.47 -3.87 9.99
N LEU A 90 -9.25 -2.68 9.42
CA LEU A 90 -9.32 -2.46 7.97
C LEU A 90 -8.29 -3.31 7.22
N SER A 91 -7.10 -3.51 7.78
CA SER A 91 -6.06 -4.32 7.12
C SER A 91 -6.42 -5.81 6.98
N ILE A 92 -7.34 -6.32 7.80
CA ILE A 92 -7.73 -7.74 7.82
C ILE A 92 -9.15 -8.00 7.28
N ALA A 93 -10.08 -7.05 7.47
CA ALA A 93 -11.46 -7.17 7.02
C ALA A 93 -11.53 -7.16 5.48
N ASP A 94 -12.49 -7.83 4.85
CA ASP A 94 -12.65 -7.87 3.38
C ASP A 94 -11.39 -8.34 2.62
N GLY A 95 -10.67 -9.28 3.23
CA GLY A 95 -9.44 -9.86 2.70
C GLY A 95 -8.20 -9.23 3.32
N ASP A 96 -7.38 -10.06 3.95
CA ASP A 96 -6.09 -9.62 4.51
C ASP A 96 -5.21 -8.96 3.44
N VAL A 97 -4.58 -7.83 3.77
CA VAL A 97 -3.77 -7.05 2.82
C VAL A 97 -2.69 -7.90 2.16
N LEU A 98 -1.98 -8.74 2.90
CA LEU A 98 -0.92 -9.58 2.31
C LEU A 98 -1.53 -10.62 1.37
N GLY A 99 -2.63 -11.27 1.77
CA GLY A 99 -3.35 -12.22 0.94
C GLY A 99 -3.85 -11.60 -0.38
N LEU A 100 -4.41 -10.40 -0.32
CA LEU A 100 -4.84 -9.65 -1.50
C LEU A 100 -3.64 -9.28 -2.40
N CYS A 101 -2.52 -8.83 -1.81
CA CYS A 101 -1.32 -8.49 -2.57
C CYS A 101 -0.72 -9.71 -3.27
N ILE A 102 -0.66 -10.86 -2.60
CA ILE A 102 -0.17 -12.12 -3.18
C ILE A 102 -1.01 -12.52 -4.40
N ARG A 103 -2.35 -12.45 -4.28
CA ARG A 103 -3.26 -12.75 -5.39
C ARG A 103 -3.01 -11.82 -6.57
N LEU A 104 -3.03 -10.51 -6.31
CA LEU A 104 -2.82 -9.49 -7.34
C LEU A 104 -1.48 -9.67 -8.06
N VAL A 105 -0.38 -9.82 -7.32
CA VAL A 105 0.96 -9.98 -7.91
C VAL A 105 1.05 -11.26 -8.74
N SER A 106 0.47 -12.36 -8.27
CA SER A 106 0.44 -13.61 -9.02
C SER A 106 -0.30 -13.44 -10.36
N GLU A 107 -1.47 -12.81 -10.35
CA GLU A 107 -2.28 -12.56 -11.56
C GLU A 107 -1.57 -11.60 -12.54
N LEU A 108 -0.92 -10.55 -12.03
CA LEU A 108 -0.19 -9.59 -12.87
C LEU A 108 1.06 -10.21 -13.50
N LEU A 109 1.82 -11.01 -12.75
CA LEU A 109 3.03 -11.68 -13.27
C LEU A 109 2.69 -12.77 -14.29
N GLN A 110 1.50 -13.36 -14.19
CA GLN A 110 0.94 -14.29 -15.17
C GLN A 110 0.30 -13.60 -16.39
N GLU A 111 0.33 -12.26 -16.42
CA GLU A 111 -0.22 -11.44 -17.52
C GLU A 111 -1.73 -11.69 -17.73
N CYS A 112 -2.47 -12.03 -16.66
CA CYS A 112 -3.92 -12.22 -16.73
C CYS A 112 -4.67 -10.93 -17.07
N TYR A 113 -4.15 -9.80 -16.61
CA TYR A 113 -4.61 -8.44 -16.92
C TYR A 113 -3.51 -7.43 -16.58
N HIS A 114 -3.75 -6.14 -16.87
CA HIS A 114 -2.82 -5.06 -16.58
C HIS A 114 -3.48 -3.94 -15.79
N VAL A 115 -2.74 -3.38 -14.83
CA VAL A 115 -3.10 -2.12 -14.17
C VAL A 115 -2.58 -0.97 -15.05
N PRO A 116 -3.32 0.15 -15.18
CA PRO A 116 -2.83 1.33 -15.89
C PRO A 116 -1.45 1.77 -15.41
N ARG A 117 -0.59 2.20 -16.33
CA ARG A 117 0.73 2.73 -16.00
C ARG A 117 0.62 4.09 -15.32
N SER A 118 1.63 4.44 -14.52
CA SER A 118 1.76 5.76 -13.92
C SER A 118 1.66 6.87 -14.98
N THR A 119 0.98 7.95 -14.63
CA THR A 119 0.90 9.19 -15.43
C THR A 119 2.25 9.90 -15.56
N HIS A 120 3.22 9.57 -14.71
CA HIS A 120 4.57 10.11 -14.71
C HIS A 120 5.61 8.99 -14.80
N PRO A 121 5.74 8.33 -15.97
CA PRO A 121 6.56 7.13 -16.13
C PRO A 121 8.07 7.37 -15.97
N SER A 122 8.54 8.60 -16.14
CA SER A 122 9.94 8.99 -15.94
C SER A 122 10.29 9.29 -14.48
N SER A 123 9.31 9.37 -13.58
CA SER A 123 9.54 9.61 -12.16
C SER A 123 10.35 8.48 -11.51
N LEU A 124 11.08 8.80 -10.44
CA LEU A 124 11.87 7.80 -9.72
C LEU A 124 10.98 6.69 -9.13
N LEU A 125 9.79 7.04 -8.66
CA LEU A 125 8.81 6.08 -8.12
C LEU A 125 8.31 5.12 -9.20
N ALA A 126 7.89 5.65 -10.35
CA ALA A 126 7.43 4.82 -11.46
C ALA A 126 8.54 3.89 -11.98
N ARG A 127 9.78 4.40 -12.09
CA ARG A 127 10.94 3.58 -12.50
C ARG A 127 11.26 2.50 -11.47
N HIS A 128 11.15 2.81 -10.18
CA HIS A 128 11.35 1.84 -9.11
C HIS A 128 10.30 0.71 -9.16
N GLY A 129 9.02 1.06 -9.27
CA GLY A 129 7.93 0.08 -9.40
C GLY A 129 8.08 -0.80 -10.64
N GLN A 130 8.42 -0.22 -11.79
CA GLN A 130 8.70 -0.97 -13.02
C GLN A 130 9.90 -1.92 -12.86
N GLY A 131 10.99 -1.46 -12.26
CA GLY A 131 12.17 -2.30 -12.00
C GLY A 131 11.86 -3.47 -11.08
N LEU A 132 11.13 -3.20 -9.99
CA LEU A 132 10.70 -4.23 -9.03
C LEU A 132 9.79 -5.27 -9.70
N PHE A 133 8.85 -4.83 -10.53
CA PHE A 133 7.98 -5.74 -11.27
C PHE A 133 8.75 -6.59 -12.29
N ALA A 134 9.66 -5.97 -13.06
CA ALA A 134 10.48 -6.66 -14.04
C ALA A 134 11.41 -7.72 -13.41
N GLU A 135 12.00 -7.42 -12.24
CA GLU A 135 12.78 -8.39 -11.48
C GLU A 135 11.94 -9.62 -11.12
N ASN A 136 10.71 -9.42 -10.64
CA ASN A 136 9.85 -10.52 -10.24
C ASN A 136 9.25 -11.30 -11.41
N GLN A 137 9.05 -10.67 -12.58
CA GLN A 137 8.75 -11.39 -13.82
C GLN A 137 9.91 -12.30 -14.22
N LYS A 138 11.15 -11.84 -14.09
CA LYS A 138 12.34 -12.67 -14.33
C LYS A 138 12.39 -13.85 -13.36
N ASN A 139 12.11 -13.62 -12.08
CA ASN A 139 12.05 -14.69 -11.07
C ASN A 139 10.98 -15.73 -11.44
N LEU A 140 9.75 -15.31 -11.80
CA LEU A 140 8.69 -16.25 -12.21
C LEU A 140 9.11 -17.13 -13.40
N ARG A 141 9.83 -16.58 -14.37
CA ARG A 141 10.34 -17.35 -15.53
C ARG A 141 11.40 -18.39 -15.15
N GLN A 142 12.10 -18.18 -14.05
CA GLN A 142 13.10 -19.12 -13.52
C GLN A 142 12.48 -20.14 -12.56
N CYS A 143 11.34 -19.81 -11.95
CA CYS A 143 10.56 -20.71 -11.12
C CYS A 143 9.82 -21.76 -11.97
N GLY A 144 9.53 -22.92 -11.39
CA GLY A 144 8.60 -23.92 -11.95
C GLY A 144 7.13 -23.50 -12.00
N GLY A 145 6.84 -22.19 -12.08
CA GLY A 145 5.51 -21.59 -12.05
C GLY A 145 5.09 -20.98 -10.70
N HIS A 146 3.95 -20.29 -10.70
CA HIS A 146 3.40 -19.54 -9.55
C HIS A 146 3.06 -20.37 -8.29
N ARG A 147 3.11 -21.71 -8.37
CA ARG A 147 2.88 -22.62 -7.24
C ARG A 147 4.16 -23.32 -6.78
N SER A 148 5.31 -22.99 -7.37
CA SER A 148 6.57 -23.61 -6.99
C SER A 148 7.06 -23.09 -5.64
N VAL A 149 7.92 -23.90 -5.00
CA VAL A 149 8.62 -23.50 -3.77
C VAL A 149 9.48 -22.25 -4.02
N ASP A 150 10.09 -22.14 -5.20
CA ASP A 150 10.89 -20.96 -5.56
C ASP A 150 10.05 -19.69 -5.64
N PHE A 151 8.83 -19.77 -6.19
CA PHE A 151 7.91 -18.63 -6.24
C PHE A 151 7.49 -18.20 -4.83
N ASN A 152 7.20 -19.19 -3.98
CA ASN A 152 6.89 -18.97 -2.56
C ASN A 152 8.04 -18.26 -1.81
N ASN A 153 9.29 -18.55 -2.15
CA ASN A 153 10.45 -17.99 -1.45
C ASN A 153 10.91 -16.65 -2.03
N LEU A 154 10.79 -16.45 -3.35
CA LEU A 154 11.37 -15.29 -4.04
C LEU A 154 10.37 -14.17 -4.34
N VAL A 155 9.11 -14.52 -4.61
CA VAL A 155 8.09 -13.57 -5.09
C VAL A 155 7.09 -13.24 -4.01
N LEU A 156 6.50 -14.25 -3.36
CA LEU A 156 5.43 -14.01 -2.37
C LEU A 156 5.81 -13.02 -1.26
N PRO A 157 7.01 -13.06 -0.65
CA PRO A 157 7.40 -12.13 0.40
C PRO A 157 7.49 -10.67 -0.08
N LYS A 158 7.67 -10.46 -1.39
CA LYS A 158 7.76 -9.13 -2.01
C LYS A 158 6.40 -8.60 -2.46
N SER A 159 5.33 -9.38 -2.33
CA SER A 159 4.04 -9.03 -2.95
C SER A 159 3.48 -7.71 -2.47
N GLU A 160 3.49 -7.47 -1.15
CA GLU A 160 3.01 -6.20 -0.60
C GLU A 160 3.88 -5.01 -1.04
N LEU A 161 5.20 -5.20 -1.13
CA LEU A 161 6.11 -4.18 -1.64
C LEU A 161 5.81 -3.83 -3.11
N ILE A 162 5.58 -4.85 -3.95
CA ILE A 162 5.24 -4.67 -5.37
C ILE A 162 3.92 -3.89 -5.50
N VAL A 163 2.89 -4.29 -4.74
CA VAL A 163 1.58 -3.63 -4.80
C VAL A 163 1.66 -2.19 -4.32
N ARG A 164 2.38 -1.90 -3.22
CA ARG A 164 2.58 -0.53 -2.75
C ARG A 164 3.35 0.33 -3.75
N ALA A 165 4.33 -0.25 -4.44
CA ALA A 165 5.06 0.47 -5.49
C ALA A 165 4.18 0.85 -6.69
N ILE A 166 3.04 0.17 -6.91
CA ILE A 166 2.03 0.58 -7.90
C ILE A 166 1.21 1.78 -7.40
N GLY A 167 0.98 1.87 -6.08
CA GLY A 167 0.23 2.97 -5.47
C GLY A 167 1.03 4.25 -5.21
N HIS A 168 2.36 4.20 -5.28
CA HIS A 168 3.28 5.34 -5.15
C HIS A 168 3.53 6.06 -6.48
#